data_AF-A0A9E0YBI1-F1
#
_entry.id   AF-A0A9E0YBI1-F1
#
_cell.length_a   1.000
_cell.length_b   1.000
_cell.length_c   1.000
_cell.angle_alpha   90.00
_cell.angle_beta   90.00
_cell.angle_gamma   90.00
#
_symmetry.space_group_name_H-M   'P 1'
#
loop_
_entity.id
_entity.type
_entity.pdbx_description
1 polymer ?
#
loop_
_entity_poly.entity_id
_entity_poly.type
_entity_poly.pdbx_seq_one_letter_code
_entity_poly.pdbx_strand_id
1 'polypeptide(L)'
;MYLFNHKTGMALFCLALSLLLFCSNESASGQNQAPRFEDYPVAKIYKGKKAALKINREEKRLYGERLRYTIKHEAVDFAGHYIVANWSCGMWCNWSAVIDAKTGRVYWWNGILSFCFPDLDKDFACNENFDNVEYRIDSKLIVFFGRRNDTGVRGFHYYKFENGRFIHLKSISVKEQRTTSEIQTDKSERKIDKNQKP
;
A
#
# COMPACT_ATOMS: atom_id res chain seq x y z
N MET A 1 -10.17 -52.08 43.66
CA MET A 1 -11.28 -51.13 43.46
C MET A 1 -10.76 -49.73 43.81
N TYR A 2 -10.08 -49.08 42.87
CA TYR A 2 -9.51 -47.74 43.10
C TYR A 2 -10.56 -46.69 42.76
N LEU A 3 -11.09 -46.03 43.79
CA LEU A 3 -11.96 -44.86 43.66
C LEU A 3 -11.13 -43.66 43.19
N PHE A 4 -11.10 -43.44 41.88
CA PHE A 4 -10.54 -42.22 41.31
C PHE A 4 -11.48 -41.04 41.63
N ASN A 5 -10.98 -40.15 42.48
CA ASN A 5 -11.69 -38.99 42.99
C ASN A 5 -11.94 -37.99 41.84
N HIS A 6 -13.21 -37.82 41.47
CA HIS A 6 -13.66 -37.04 40.31
C HIS A 6 -13.32 -35.53 40.37
N LYS A 7 -12.83 -35.05 41.51
CA LYS A 7 -12.55 -33.62 41.77
C LYS A 7 -11.17 -33.15 41.29
N THR A 8 -10.18 -34.04 41.20
CA THR A 8 -8.81 -33.65 40.80
C THR A 8 -8.63 -33.60 39.28
N GLY A 9 -9.41 -34.38 38.51
CA GLY A 9 -9.41 -34.34 37.04
C GLY A 9 -10.02 -33.06 36.46
N MET A 10 -10.99 -32.45 37.16
CA MET A 10 -11.64 -31.22 36.71
C MET A 10 -10.72 -29.98 36.83
N ALA A 11 -9.86 -29.94 37.85
CA ALA A 11 -8.96 -28.81 38.08
C ALA A 11 -7.82 -28.75 37.04
N LEU A 12 -7.30 -29.90 36.61
CA LEU A 12 -6.25 -29.99 35.59
C LEU A 12 -6.76 -29.68 34.17
N PHE A 13 -8.03 -29.94 33.89
CA PHE A 13 -8.64 -29.61 32.60
C PHE A 13 -8.93 -28.09 32.46
N CYS A 14 -9.26 -27.41 33.58
CA CYS A 14 -9.46 -25.96 33.57
C CYS A 14 -8.18 -25.16 33.33
N LEU A 15 -7.02 -25.64 33.82
CA LEU A 15 -5.72 -24.97 33.64
C LEU A 15 -5.22 -25.01 32.18
N ALA A 16 -5.51 -26.10 31.44
CA ALA A 16 -5.17 -26.20 30.03
C ALA A 16 -6.07 -25.31 29.14
N LEU A 17 -7.31 -25.07 29.55
CA LEU A 17 -8.24 -24.19 28.82
C LEU A 17 -7.94 -22.70 29.04
N SER A 18 -7.35 -22.33 30.18
CA SER A 18 -6.91 -20.95 30.44
C SER A 18 -5.64 -20.53 29.69
N LEU A 19 -4.82 -21.47 29.19
CA LEU A 19 -3.60 -21.16 28.41
C LEU A 19 -3.87 -20.99 26.90
N LEU A 20 -5.04 -21.39 26.40
CA LEU A 20 -5.49 -21.16 25.02
C LEU A 20 -6.26 -19.84 24.85
N LEU A 21 -6.45 -19.08 25.93
CA LEU A 21 -7.11 -17.76 25.95
C LEU A 21 -6.12 -16.57 25.96
N PHE A 22 -4.85 -16.80 25.60
CA PHE A 22 -3.97 -15.73 25.11
C PHE A 22 -4.12 -15.53 23.59
N CYS A 23 -5.34 -15.72 23.10
CA CYS A 23 -5.71 -15.38 21.74
C CYS A 23 -5.87 -13.85 21.65
N SER A 24 -5.01 -13.24 20.84
CA SER A 24 -5.33 -12.04 20.08
C SER A 24 -5.53 -10.74 20.87
N ASN A 25 -4.44 -10.17 21.39
CA ASN A 25 -4.36 -8.70 21.41
C ASN A 25 -3.98 -8.22 20.01
N GLU A 26 -4.91 -8.33 19.07
CA GLU A 26 -4.88 -7.48 17.88
C GLU A 26 -5.25 -6.07 18.34
N SER A 27 -4.23 -5.25 18.60
CA SER A 27 -4.41 -3.83 18.79
C SER A 27 -5.04 -3.23 17.53
N ALA A 28 -6.37 -3.16 17.51
CA ALA A 28 -7.15 -2.41 16.53
C ALA A 28 -7.03 -0.90 16.82
N SER A 29 -5.81 -0.37 16.75
CA SER A 29 -5.51 1.07 16.73
C SER A 29 -4.95 1.46 15.36
N GLY A 30 -5.65 1.07 14.29
CA GLY A 30 -5.20 1.31 12.91
C GLY A 30 -6.10 2.22 12.09
N GLN A 31 -7.31 2.53 12.53
CA GLN A 31 -8.30 3.12 11.61
C GLN A 31 -8.01 4.58 11.23
N ASN A 32 -7.15 5.30 11.97
CA ASN A 32 -6.92 6.73 11.70
C ASN A 32 -5.58 7.08 11.06
N GLN A 33 -4.58 6.18 11.05
CA GLN A 33 -3.27 6.46 10.46
C GLN A 33 -3.17 5.93 9.02
N ALA A 34 -2.37 6.59 8.18
CA ALA A 34 -2.02 6.09 6.85
C ALA A 34 -1.14 4.83 6.98
N PRO A 35 -1.36 3.77 6.16
CA PRO A 35 -0.49 2.60 6.13
C PRO A 35 0.97 2.99 5.87
N ARG A 36 1.90 2.40 6.62
CA ARG A 36 3.34 2.68 6.49
C ARG A 36 4.06 1.56 5.76
N PHE A 37 5.12 1.88 5.04
CA PHE A 37 5.91 0.90 4.28
C PHE A 37 6.53 -0.18 5.17
N GLU A 38 6.95 0.19 6.40
CA GLU A 38 7.59 -0.72 7.37
C GLU A 38 6.66 -1.84 7.84
N ASP A 39 5.34 -1.64 7.77
CA ASP A 39 4.35 -2.63 8.19
C ASP A 39 4.15 -3.76 7.16
N TYR A 40 4.73 -3.63 5.97
CA TYR A 40 4.57 -4.57 4.85
C TYR A 40 5.91 -5.04 4.28
N PRO A 41 6.82 -5.62 5.08
CA PRO A 41 8.16 -5.98 4.62
C PRO A 41 8.16 -7.12 3.59
N VAL A 42 9.20 -7.16 2.78
CA VAL A 42 9.53 -8.31 1.93
C VAL A 42 10.60 -9.17 2.60
N ALA A 43 10.52 -10.49 2.42
CA ALA A 43 11.50 -11.40 3.00
C ALA A 43 12.84 -11.41 2.24
N LYS A 44 12.81 -11.18 0.91
CA LYS A 44 13.97 -11.28 0.03
C LYS A 44 13.86 -10.34 -1.15
N ILE A 45 15.00 -9.81 -1.59
CA ILE A 45 15.14 -9.03 -2.82
C ILE A 45 15.76 -9.92 -3.90
N TYR A 46 15.11 -9.98 -5.06
CA TYR A 46 15.52 -10.74 -6.23
C TYR A 46 16.59 -9.99 -7.02
N LYS A 47 17.72 -10.65 -7.25
CA LYS A 47 18.86 -10.13 -8.02
C LYS A 47 19.17 -10.98 -9.27
N GLY A 48 18.28 -11.90 -9.63
CA GLY A 48 18.46 -12.79 -10.77
C GLY A 48 18.12 -12.14 -12.11
N LYS A 49 18.29 -12.90 -13.19
CA LYS A 49 17.93 -12.47 -14.53
C LYS A 49 16.41 -12.24 -14.65
N LYS A 50 16.01 -11.12 -15.24
CA LYS A 50 14.61 -10.82 -15.55
C LYS A 50 14.08 -11.81 -16.59
N ALA A 51 12.92 -12.42 -16.33
CA ALA A 51 12.26 -13.32 -17.26
C ALA A 51 11.75 -12.59 -18.52
N ALA A 52 11.49 -13.34 -19.58
CA ALA A 52 10.86 -12.79 -20.77
C ALA A 52 9.42 -12.35 -20.48
N LEU A 53 9.01 -11.18 -21.02
CA LEU A 53 7.67 -10.63 -20.85
C LEU A 53 6.59 -11.59 -21.38
N LYS A 54 5.53 -11.80 -20.59
CA LYS A 54 4.37 -12.63 -20.93
C LYS A 54 3.11 -11.78 -20.92
N ILE A 55 2.63 -11.46 -22.11
CA ILE A 55 1.43 -10.64 -22.35
C ILE A 55 0.59 -11.26 -23.47
N ASN A 56 -0.71 -11.03 -23.42
CA ASN A 56 -1.66 -11.49 -24.44
C ASN A 56 -1.60 -10.61 -25.70
N ARG A 57 -2.39 -10.96 -26.73
CA ARG A 57 -2.39 -10.26 -28.04
C ARG A 57 -2.78 -8.79 -27.92
N GLU A 58 -3.82 -8.48 -27.15
CA GLU A 58 -4.31 -7.10 -26.99
C GLU A 58 -3.34 -6.25 -26.18
N GLU A 59 -2.82 -6.78 -25.07
CA GLU A 59 -1.75 -6.13 -24.30
C GLU A 59 -0.51 -5.87 -25.16
N LYS A 60 -0.13 -6.83 -26.01
CA LYS A 60 1.00 -6.68 -26.93
C LYS A 60 0.78 -5.56 -27.94
N ARG A 61 -0.45 -5.42 -28.46
CA ARG A 61 -0.83 -4.38 -29.42
C ARG A 61 -0.84 -2.99 -28.78
N LEU A 62 -1.39 -2.89 -27.56
CA LEU A 62 -1.60 -1.60 -26.88
C LEU A 62 -0.35 -1.11 -26.12
N TYR A 63 0.38 -2.02 -25.49
CA TYR A 63 1.40 -1.70 -24.48
C TYR A 63 2.73 -2.43 -24.66
N GLY A 64 2.83 -3.30 -25.66
CA GLY A 64 3.92 -4.25 -25.78
C GLY A 64 5.31 -3.61 -25.84
N GLU A 65 5.47 -2.50 -26.58
CA GLU A 65 6.77 -1.81 -26.67
C GLU A 65 7.19 -1.24 -25.32
N ARG A 66 6.28 -0.55 -24.65
CA ARG A 66 6.55 0.08 -23.36
C ARG A 66 6.85 -0.94 -22.27
N LEU A 67 6.09 -2.04 -22.20
CA LEU A 67 6.35 -3.11 -21.23
C LEU A 67 7.67 -3.83 -21.52
N ARG A 68 8.02 -4.04 -22.81
CA ARG A 68 9.33 -4.61 -23.20
C ARG A 68 10.48 -3.68 -22.85
N TYR A 69 10.32 -2.38 -23.06
CA TYR A 69 11.31 -1.38 -22.67
C TYR A 69 11.51 -1.41 -21.16
N THR A 70 10.42 -1.31 -20.38
CA THR A 70 10.44 -1.28 -18.92
C THR A 70 11.14 -2.51 -18.34
N ILE A 71 10.69 -3.73 -18.70
CA ILE A 71 11.31 -4.95 -18.16
C ILE A 71 12.77 -5.10 -18.59
N LYS A 72 13.19 -4.53 -19.72
CA LYS A 72 14.58 -4.61 -20.18
C LYS A 72 15.47 -3.62 -19.44
N HIS A 73 15.02 -2.39 -19.26
CA HIS A 73 15.86 -1.27 -18.82
C HIS A 73 15.74 -0.93 -17.33
N GLU A 74 14.57 -1.14 -16.72
CA GLU A 74 14.37 -0.78 -15.31
C GLU A 74 14.86 -1.85 -14.34
N ALA A 75 15.22 -1.41 -13.13
CA ALA A 75 15.63 -2.30 -12.04
C ALA A 75 14.41 -2.96 -11.36
N VAL A 76 14.65 -4.03 -10.61
CA VAL A 76 13.67 -4.50 -9.62
C VAL A 76 13.65 -3.48 -8.50
N ASP A 77 12.50 -2.85 -8.30
CA ASP A 77 12.34 -1.68 -7.44
C ASP A 77 11.10 -1.77 -6.53
N PHE A 78 10.30 -2.84 -6.65
CA PHE A 78 9.09 -3.02 -5.86
C PHE A 78 8.91 -4.44 -5.32
N ALA A 79 8.44 -4.54 -4.07
CA ALA A 79 7.97 -5.77 -3.44
C ALA A 79 8.93 -6.97 -3.63
N GLY A 80 10.23 -6.69 -3.56
CA GLY A 80 11.34 -7.63 -3.62
C GLY A 80 11.64 -8.19 -5.01
N HIS A 81 10.69 -8.25 -5.95
CA HIS A 81 10.93 -8.87 -7.27
C HIS A 81 10.04 -8.34 -8.39
N TYR A 82 9.41 -7.20 -8.19
CA TYR A 82 8.59 -6.54 -9.19
C TYR A 82 9.27 -5.27 -9.72
N ILE A 83 8.84 -4.88 -10.91
CA ILE A 83 9.23 -3.65 -11.58
C ILE A 83 7.94 -2.85 -11.79
N VAL A 84 7.89 -1.61 -11.31
CA VAL A 84 6.74 -0.74 -11.56
C VAL A 84 6.84 -0.15 -12.96
N ALA A 85 5.72 -0.19 -13.70
CA ALA A 85 5.61 0.34 -15.05
C ALA A 85 4.53 1.42 -15.07
N ASN A 86 4.92 2.68 -15.24
CA ASN A 86 4.01 3.82 -15.27
C ASN A 86 4.14 4.58 -16.59
N TRP A 87 3.03 5.07 -17.13
CA TRP A 87 3.07 5.93 -18.32
C TRP A 87 1.83 6.76 -18.55
N SER A 88 2.00 7.85 -19.29
CA SER A 88 0.89 8.72 -19.70
C SER A 88 -0.12 7.98 -20.58
N CYS A 89 -1.40 8.13 -20.22
CA CYS A 89 -2.55 7.67 -21.01
C CYS A 89 -3.17 8.79 -21.88
N GLY A 90 -2.57 9.99 -21.85
CA GLY A 90 -3.09 11.22 -22.44
C GLY A 90 -2.84 12.42 -21.53
N MET A 91 -3.51 13.53 -21.82
CA MET A 91 -3.34 14.77 -21.06
C MET A 91 -3.79 14.57 -19.60
N TRP A 92 -2.86 14.78 -18.65
CA TRP A 92 -3.11 14.74 -17.20
C TRP A 92 -3.51 13.37 -16.60
N CYS A 93 -3.29 12.25 -17.30
CA CYS A 93 -3.57 10.88 -16.85
C CYS A 93 -2.34 9.98 -17.00
N ASN A 94 -2.11 9.08 -16.03
CA ASN A 94 -1.19 7.95 -16.20
C ASN A 94 -1.84 6.59 -15.86
N TRP A 95 -1.43 5.55 -16.58
CA TRP A 95 -1.69 4.15 -16.26
C TRP A 95 -0.51 3.55 -15.50
N SER A 96 -0.80 2.53 -14.69
CA SER A 96 0.19 1.81 -13.90
C SER A 96 -0.03 0.29 -13.96
N ALA A 97 1.08 -0.43 -14.02
CA ALA A 97 1.13 -1.89 -13.88
C ALA A 97 2.40 -2.29 -13.12
N VAL A 98 2.44 -3.53 -12.66
CA VAL A 98 3.65 -4.14 -12.10
C VAL A 98 4.03 -5.38 -12.88
N ILE A 99 5.32 -5.54 -13.15
CA ILE A 99 5.88 -6.67 -13.89
C ILE A 99 6.63 -7.57 -12.90
N ASP A 100 6.30 -8.85 -12.86
CA ASP A 100 7.03 -9.84 -12.08
C ASP A 100 8.35 -10.20 -12.79
N ALA A 101 9.48 -9.80 -12.20
CA ALA A 101 10.79 -10.07 -12.80
C ALA A 101 11.14 -11.57 -12.85
N LYS A 102 10.52 -12.41 -12.01
CA LYS A 102 10.76 -13.86 -11.99
C LYS A 102 9.97 -14.60 -13.06
N THR A 103 8.74 -14.13 -13.36
CA THR A 103 7.83 -14.87 -14.24
C THR A 103 7.53 -14.18 -15.57
N GLY A 104 7.77 -12.87 -15.65
CA GLY A 104 7.47 -12.00 -16.79
C GLY A 104 6.00 -11.61 -16.90
N ARG A 105 5.15 -11.98 -15.92
CA ARG A 105 3.72 -11.64 -15.89
C ARG A 105 3.50 -10.19 -15.52
N VAL A 106 2.45 -9.59 -16.06
CA VAL A 106 2.04 -8.20 -15.82
C VAL A 106 0.75 -8.18 -15.01
N TYR A 107 0.66 -7.31 -14.02
CA TYR A 107 -0.53 -7.11 -13.20
C TYR A 107 -0.93 -5.64 -13.24
N TRP A 108 -2.16 -5.39 -13.67
CA TRP A 108 -2.67 -4.05 -13.94
C TRP A 108 -3.33 -3.45 -12.70
N TRP A 109 -3.05 -2.18 -12.44
CA TRP A 109 -3.81 -1.42 -11.46
C TRP A 109 -5.07 -0.85 -12.12
N ASN A 110 -6.23 -1.03 -11.46
CA ASN A 110 -7.53 -0.56 -11.97
C ASN A 110 -7.84 0.84 -11.44
N GLY A 111 -7.15 1.84 -11.98
CA GLY A 111 -7.34 3.24 -11.66
C GLY A 111 -6.59 4.15 -12.63
N ILE A 112 -6.89 5.44 -12.53
CA ILE A 112 -6.18 6.48 -13.26
C ILE A 112 -5.40 7.31 -12.26
N LEU A 113 -4.09 7.39 -12.49
CA LEU A 113 -3.24 8.33 -11.80
C LEU A 113 -3.60 9.73 -12.22
N SER A 114 -3.86 10.58 -11.25
CA SER A 114 -4.15 12.00 -11.50
C SER A 114 -2.85 12.79 -11.42
N PHE A 115 -2.70 13.77 -12.29
CA PHE A 115 -1.66 14.78 -12.10
C PHE A 115 -1.90 15.56 -10.79
N CYS A 116 -0.83 15.91 -10.09
CA CYS A 116 -0.87 16.98 -9.11
C CYS A 116 -0.37 18.28 -9.72
N PHE A 117 -1.07 19.39 -9.46
CA PHE A 117 -0.62 20.73 -9.81
C PHE A 117 -0.29 21.48 -8.52
N PRO A 118 0.99 21.60 -8.14
CA PRO A 118 1.36 22.28 -6.90
C PRO A 118 0.72 23.67 -6.75
N ASP A 119 0.61 24.43 -7.85
CA ASP A 119 0.04 25.79 -7.85
C ASP A 119 -1.50 25.85 -7.79
N LEU A 120 -2.19 24.79 -8.20
CA LEU A 120 -3.66 24.70 -8.20
C LEU A 120 -4.19 23.86 -7.03
N ASP A 121 -3.35 23.02 -6.42
CA ASP A 121 -3.65 22.11 -5.31
C ASP A 121 -2.83 22.51 -4.04
N LYS A 122 -2.95 23.77 -3.61
CA LYS A 122 -2.10 24.43 -2.61
C LYS A 122 -2.07 23.83 -1.19
N ASP A 123 -2.99 22.92 -0.86
CA ASP A 123 -3.14 22.34 0.49
C ASP A 123 -2.77 20.85 0.55
N PHE A 124 -2.28 20.30 -0.56
CA PHE A 124 -1.96 18.89 -0.61
C PHE A 124 -0.55 18.63 -0.09
N ALA A 125 -0.30 17.41 0.37
CA ALA A 125 1.07 16.86 0.45
C ALA A 125 1.56 16.63 -0.98
N CYS A 126 1.52 17.70 -1.78
CA CYS A 126 1.98 17.79 -3.12
C CYS A 126 3.36 18.48 -3.12
N ASN A 127 4.45 17.71 -3.04
CA ASN A 127 5.79 18.17 -3.36
C ASN A 127 6.14 18.16 -4.87
N GLU A 128 7.22 18.82 -5.22
CA GLU A 128 7.65 19.05 -6.61
C GLU A 128 8.14 17.77 -7.31
N ASN A 129 8.25 16.65 -6.56
CA ASN A 129 8.89 15.40 -6.99
C ASN A 129 7.89 14.29 -7.37
N PHE A 130 6.61 14.57 -7.66
CA PHE A 130 5.59 13.50 -7.86
C PHE A 130 5.83 12.57 -9.03
N ASP A 131 6.42 11.43 -8.69
CA ASP A 131 5.84 10.16 -9.09
C ASP A 131 4.47 10.01 -8.42
N ASN A 132 3.40 9.95 -9.23
CA ASN A 132 2.03 9.71 -8.74
C ASN A 132 1.83 8.28 -8.17
N VAL A 133 2.94 7.57 -7.95
CA VAL A 133 3.01 6.22 -7.38
C VAL A 133 4.21 6.17 -6.44
N GLU A 134 3.97 5.90 -5.16
CA GLU A 134 5.03 5.65 -4.19
C GLU A 134 5.13 4.16 -3.87
N TYR A 135 6.35 3.64 -3.89
CA TYR A 135 6.65 2.23 -3.65
C TYR A 135 8.10 2.07 -3.22
N ARG A 136 8.43 0.91 -2.64
CA ARG A 136 9.79 0.56 -2.25
C ARG A 136 10.11 -0.89 -2.59
N ILE A 137 11.39 -1.16 -2.84
CA ILE A 137 11.86 -2.51 -3.13
C ILE A 137 11.67 -3.46 -1.94
N ASP A 138 11.73 -2.92 -0.73
CA ASP A 138 11.67 -3.67 0.52
C ASP A 138 10.26 -3.75 1.13
N SER A 139 9.25 -3.21 0.43
CA SER A 139 7.86 -3.20 0.91
C SER A 139 6.88 -3.74 -0.13
N LYS A 140 5.85 -4.44 0.35
CA LYS A 140 4.67 -4.83 -0.44
C LYS A 140 3.65 -3.71 -0.55
N LEU A 141 3.84 -2.59 0.14
CA LEU A 141 2.95 -1.43 0.08
C LEU A 141 3.26 -0.61 -1.18
N ILE A 142 2.20 -0.23 -1.89
CA ILE A 142 2.23 0.73 -3.00
C ILE A 142 1.09 1.73 -2.80
N VAL A 143 1.38 3.00 -3.07
CA VAL A 143 0.44 4.10 -2.90
C VAL A 143 0.25 4.77 -4.24
N PHE A 144 -0.99 4.87 -4.69
CA PHE A 144 -1.32 5.59 -5.92
C PHE A 144 -2.02 6.89 -5.58
N PHE A 145 -1.61 7.99 -6.22
CA PHE A 145 -2.36 9.24 -6.18
C PHE A 145 -3.23 9.35 -7.44
N GLY A 146 -4.55 9.40 -7.25
CA GLY A 146 -5.46 9.53 -8.37
C GLY A 146 -6.90 9.22 -8.06
N ARG A 147 -7.60 8.65 -9.04
CA ARG A 147 -8.97 8.14 -8.91
C ARG A 147 -8.98 6.64 -9.12
N ARG A 148 -9.58 5.92 -8.19
CA ARG A 148 -9.91 4.51 -8.37
C ARG A 148 -11.15 4.35 -9.26
N ASN A 149 -11.15 3.38 -10.18
CA ASN A 149 -12.30 3.02 -11.03
C ASN A 149 -12.89 4.19 -11.86
N ASP A 150 -12.08 5.19 -12.24
CA ASP A 150 -12.41 6.35 -13.10
C ASP A 150 -13.53 7.30 -12.62
N THR A 151 -14.26 6.90 -11.58
CA THR A 151 -15.42 7.59 -10.99
C THR A 151 -15.25 7.79 -9.48
N GLY A 152 -14.17 7.27 -8.89
CA GLY A 152 -13.89 7.35 -7.46
C GLY A 152 -13.36 8.70 -6.97
N VAL A 153 -13.35 8.83 -5.64
CA VAL A 153 -12.83 10.02 -4.94
C VAL A 153 -11.33 10.18 -5.21
N ARG A 154 -10.92 11.39 -5.62
CA ARG A 154 -9.50 11.74 -5.80
C ARG A 154 -8.79 11.70 -4.45
N GLY A 155 -7.67 11.00 -4.38
CA GLY A 155 -6.88 10.91 -3.15
C GLY A 155 -5.73 9.91 -3.23
N PHE A 156 -5.17 9.62 -2.07
CA PHE A 156 -4.16 8.57 -1.90
C PHE A 156 -4.84 7.23 -1.70
N HIS A 157 -4.45 6.24 -2.49
CA HIS A 157 -5.00 4.89 -2.45
C HIS A 157 -3.88 3.91 -2.11
N TYR A 158 -3.97 3.31 -0.93
CA TYR A 158 -2.98 2.39 -0.39
C TYR A 158 -3.35 0.95 -0.72
N TYR A 159 -2.38 0.19 -1.23
CA TYR A 159 -2.55 -1.22 -1.56
C TYR A 159 -1.39 -2.06 -1.04
N LYS A 160 -1.72 -3.23 -0.47
CA LYS A 160 -0.76 -4.32 -0.35
C LYS A 160 -0.76 -5.09 -1.65
N PHE A 161 0.40 -5.19 -2.32
CA PHE A 161 0.55 -6.06 -3.47
C PHE A 161 1.02 -7.45 -3.04
N GLU A 162 0.17 -8.44 -3.27
CA GLU A 162 0.45 -9.82 -2.87
C GLU A 162 -0.23 -10.80 -3.82
N ASN A 163 0.48 -11.87 -4.19
CA ASN A 163 -0.05 -12.92 -5.06
C ASN A 163 -0.64 -12.41 -6.39
N GLY A 164 0.00 -11.38 -6.97
CA GLY A 164 -0.44 -10.80 -8.24
C GLY A 164 -1.69 -9.91 -8.12
N ARG A 165 -2.04 -9.45 -6.92
CA ARG A 165 -3.24 -8.66 -6.67
C ARG A 165 -2.92 -7.39 -5.89
N PHE A 166 -3.54 -6.29 -6.29
CA PHE A 166 -3.62 -5.07 -5.51
C PHE A 166 -4.74 -5.20 -4.47
N ILE A 167 -4.39 -5.50 -3.24
CA ILE A 167 -5.35 -5.58 -2.12
C ILE A 167 -5.49 -4.17 -1.55
N HIS A 168 -6.65 -3.54 -1.75
CA HIS A 168 -6.93 -2.21 -1.24
C HIS A 168 -6.95 -2.22 0.30
N LEU A 169 -6.22 -1.27 0.90
CA LEU A 169 -6.13 -1.13 2.36
C LEU A 169 -6.91 0.09 2.84
N LYS A 170 -6.65 1.24 2.21
CA LYS A 170 -7.22 2.53 2.61
C LYS A 170 -7.25 3.49 1.44
N SER A 171 -8.24 4.36 1.41
CA SER A 171 -8.22 5.57 0.60
C SER A 171 -8.29 6.75 1.53
N ILE A 172 -7.45 7.76 1.31
CA ILE A 172 -7.57 9.03 2.01
C ILE A 172 -7.88 10.07 0.95
N SER A 173 -9.09 10.62 1.03
CA SER A 173 -9.53 11.62 0.04
C SER A 173 -8.78 12.93 0.20
N VAL A 174 -8.76 13.71 -0.87
CA VAL A 174 -8.24 15.08 -0.81
C VAL A 174 -8.91 15.91 0.28
N LYS A 175 -10.22 15.74 0.45
CA LYS A 175 -11.01 16.47 1.45
C LYS A 175 -10.68 16.06 2.88
N GLU A 176 -10.52 14.76 3.13
CA GLU A 176 -10.23 14.21 4.46
C GLU A 176 -8.82 14.59 4.94
N GLN A 177 -7.85 14.63 4.02
CA GLN A 177 -6.51 15.12 4.34
C GLN A 177 -6.51 16.58 4.77
N ARG A 178 -7.26 17.45 4.08
CA ARG A 178 -7.42 18.87 4.47
C ARG A 178 -7.98 19.04 5.88
N THR A 179 -9.02 18.25 6.20
CA THR A 179 -9.62 18.31 7.54
C THR A 179 -8.60 17.88 8.61
N THR A 180 -7.79 16.86 8.30
CA THR A 180 -6.78 16.37 9.25
C THR A 180 -5.64 17.38 9.44
N SER A 181 -5.15 18.00 8.37
CA SER A 181 -4.08 19.01 8.44
C SER A 181 -4.53 20.28 9.19
N GLU A 182 -5.74 20.79 8.92
CA GLU A 182 -6.32 21.93 9.64
C GLU A 182 -6.45 21.66 11.15
N ILE A 183 -6.95 20.48 11.54
CA ILE A 183 -7.05 20.07 12.95
C ILE A 183 -5.67 19.97 13.61
N GLN A 184 -4.65 19.55 12.87
CA GLN A 184 -3.29 19.40 13.37
C GLN A 184 -2.61 20.75 13.60
N THR A 185 -2.80 21.71 12.68
CA THR A 185 -2.34 23.10 12.81
C THR A 185 -2.99 23.80 14.01
N ASP A 186 -4.32 23.73 14.13
CA ASP A 186 -5.08 24.31 15.25
C ASP A 186 -4.69 23.67 16.62
N LYS A 187 -4.34 22.37 16.64
CA LYS A 187 -3.79 21.72 17.84
C LYS A 187 -2.37 22.16 18.17
N SER A 188 -1.51 22.41 17.18
CA SER A 188 -0.16 22.92 17.42
C SER A 188 -0.18 24.36 17.93
N GLU A 189 -1.02 25.23 17.37
CA GLU A 189 -1.15 26.63 17.78
C GLU A 189 -1.69 26.74 19.22
N ARG A 190 -2.71 25.95 19.58
CA ARG A 190 -3.20 25.89 20.96
C ARG A 190 -2.22 25.29 21.97
N LYS A 191 -1.25 24.48 21.54
CA LYS A 191 -0.17 23.99 22.42
C LYS A 191 0.92 25.05 22.63
N ILE A 192 1.19 25.88 21.62
CA ILE A 192 2.14 27.00 21.72
C ILE A 192 1.59 28.05 22.69
N ASP A 193 0.32 28.43 22.56
CA ASP A 193 -0.33 29.42 23.44
C ASP A 193 -0.37 28.96 24.91
N LYS A 194 -0.62 27.67 25.16
CA LYS A 194 -0.62 27.09 26.53
C LYS A 194 0.75 26.98 27.18
N ASN A 195 1.83 26.96 26.40
CA ASN A 195 3.20 26.97 26.92
C ASN A 195 3.77 28.39 27.08
N GLN A 196 2.97 29.41 26.78
CA GLN A 196 3.36 30.82 26.80
C GLN A 196 2.56 31.63 27.85
N LYS A 197 2.18 30.98 28.95
CA LYS A 197 1.66 31.65 30.15
C LYS A 197 2.69 31.54 31.29
N PRO A 198 3.08 32.65 31.94
CA PRO A 198 4.11 32.67 33.00
C PRO A 198 3.68 31.90 34.24
#